data_AF-A0AB39ZWH2-F1
#
_entry.id   AF-A0AB39ZWH2-F1
#
_cell.length_a   1.000
_cell.length_b   1.000
_cell.length_c   1.000
_cell.angle_alpha   90.00
_cell.angle_beta   90.00
_cell.angle_gamma   90.00
#
_symmetry.space_group_name_H-M   'P 1'
#
loop_
_entity.id
_entity.type
_entity.pdbx_description
1 polymer ?
#
loop_
_entity_poly.entity_id
_entity_poly.type
_entity_poly.pdbx_seq_one_letter_code
_entity_poly.pdbx_strand_id
1 'polypeptide(L)'
;MFKFIPFKNHLCALGSSYDVVADACRDKTKFFSFVDSRPWRSFRRNVENFLECDINTYHIYYWFVLIFSIYGVIQSLFRFSRLLFTKETFGNSMWHNNRFHVFPPKMVRRFSVLTAFILTNVWATLLYAALFVSPRHMAPWLWVQLMTLAWHLVASFMKSLLGSMKGNRTRTTIYLTVYVVNIWLVYQSKRAFTIALKQDTPEKLMLCSRYMHPLLSYFNGILM
;
A
#
# COMPACT_ATOMS: atom_id res chain seq x y z
N MET A 1 34.61 20.14 47.90
CA MET A 1 35.44 19.37 46.94
C MET A 1 34.51 18.91 45.81
N PHE A 2 34.46 19.62 44.69
CA PHE A 2 33.56 19.30 43.58
C PHE A 2 34.12 18.10 42.81
N LYS A 3 33.38 16.98 42.79
CA LYS A 3 33.68 15.86 41.88
C LYS A 3 33.35 16.30 40.46
N PHE A 4 34.37 16.62 39.68
CA PHE A 4 34.23 16.76 38.24
C PHE A 4 33.86 15.39 37.67
N ILE A 5 32.57 15.19 37.42
CA ILE A 5 32.09 14.07 36.62
C ILE A 5 32.70 14.27 35.22
N PRO A 6 33.35 13.25 34.63
CA PRO A 6 34.04 13.43 33.36
C PRO A 6 33.04 13.85 32.28
N PHE A 7 33.25 15.05 31.74
CA PHE A 7 32.42 15.71 30.72
C PHE A 7 32.13 14.81 29.50
N LYS A 8 33.05 13.87 29.22
CA LYS A 8 32.95 12.86 28.17
C LYS A 8 31.66 12.03 28.23
N ASN A 9 31.20 11.67 29.43
CA ASN A 9 30.02 10.81 29.57
C ASN A 9 28.71 11.57 29.33
N HIS A 10 28.68 12.87 29.64
CA HIS A 10 27.50 13.71 29.39
C HIS A 10 27.32 14.06 27.91
N LEU A 11 28.42 14.30 27.19
CA LEU A 11 28.38 14.55 25.75
C LEU A 11 27.92 13.31 24.98
N CYS A 12 28.36 12.11 25.37
CA CYS A 12 27.88 10.88 24.74
C CYS A 12 26.40 10.58 25.06
N ALA A 13 25.87 11.03 26.21
CA ALA A 13 24.44 10.91 26.52
C ALA A 13 23.55 11.80 25.64
N LEU A 14 24.08 12.94 25.15
CA LEU A 14 23.44 13.80 24.15
C LEU A 14 23.56 13.24 22.71
N GLY A 15 24.31 12.15 22.53
CA GLY A 15 24.74 11.63 21.22
C GLY A 15 23.60 11.23 20.28
N SER A 16 22.39 10.96 20.75
CA SER A 16 21.28 10.60 19.85
C SER A 16 20.75 11.78 19.02
N SER A 17 20.91 13.01 19.52
CA SER A 17 20.35 14.22 18.89
C SER A 17 21.29 14.86 17.85
N TYR A 18 22.62 14.69 17.99
CA TYR A 18 23.61 15.32 17.10
C TYR A 18 24.55 14.30 16.48
N ASP A 19 24.53 14.21 15.16
CA ASP A 19 25.22 13.13 14.44
C ASP A 19 26.74 13.12 14.62
N VAL A 20 27.33 14.31 14.77
CA VAL A 20 28.76 14.52 14.99
C VAL A 20 29.20 14.00 16.36
N VAL A 21 28.35 14.17 17.38
CA VAL A 21 28.66 13.76 18.76
C VAL A 21 28.52 12.23 18.91
N ALA A 22 27.52 11.62 18.28
CA ALA A 22 27.40 10.16 18.24
C ALA A 22 28.54 9.49 17.47
N ASP A 23 29.03 10.07 16.38
CA ASP A 23 30.18 9.52 15.64
C ASP A 23 31.48 9.59 16.46
N ALA A 24 31.66 10.64 17.28
CA ALA A 24 32.82 10.78 18.17
C ALA A 24 32.80 9.79 19.36
N CYS A 25 31.61 9.41 19.83
CA CYS A 25 31.41 8.44 20.91
C CYS A 25 31.28 6.99 20.44
N ARG A 26 31.39 6.73 19.13
CA ARG A 26 31.20 5.42 18.52
C ARG A 26 32.36 4.47 18.84
N ASP A 27 32.02 3.30 19.38
CA ASP A 27 32.95 2.20 19.55
C ASP A 27 33.11 1.43 18.22
N LYS A 28 34.28 1.59 17.59
CA LYS A 28 34.60 0.98 16.28
C LYS A 28 34.91 -0.51 16.37
N THR A 29 35.03 -1.07 17.56
CA THR A 29 35.41 -2.48 17.76
C THR A 29 34.23 -3.44 17.68
N LYS A 30 32.99 -2.93 17.71
CA LYS A 30 31.77 -3.76 17.69
C LYS A 30 31.38 -4.15 16.26
N PHE A 31 31.01 -5.43 16.11
CA PHE A 31 30.61 -6.03 14.83
C PHE A 31 29.42 -5.31 14.17
N PHE A 32 28.47 -4.80 14.98
CA PHE A 32 27.31 -4.03 14.49
C PHE A 32 27.53 -2.51 14.50
N SER A 33 28.77 -2.02 14.60
CA SER A 33 29.02 -0.57 14.62
C SER A 33 28.48 0.13 13.37
N PHE A 34 28.32 -0.58 12.24
CA PHE A 34 27.70 -0.07 11.02
C PHE A 34 26.25 0.40 11.21
N VAL A 35 25.50 -0.21 12.12
CA VAL A 35 24.13 0.19 12.48
C VAL A 35 24.13 1.57 13.16
N ASP A 36 25.22 1.95 13.82
CA ASP A 36 25.36 3.28 14.44
C ASP A 36 26.03 4.29 13.51
N SER A 37 26.19 3.97 12.22
CA SER A 37 26.79 4.88 11.25
C SER A 37 25.85 6.05 10.89
N ARG A 38 26.44 7.21 10.56
CA ARG A 38 25.72 8.37 10.05
C ARG A 38 24.72 8.06 8.90
N PRO A 39 25.09 7.28 7.86
CA PRO A 39 24.12 6.93 6.82
C PRO A 39 22.98 6.05 7.35
N TRP A 40 23.25 5.12 8.27
CA TRP A 40 22.19 4.28 8.86
C TRP A 40 21.26 5.06 9.78
N ARG A 41 21.78 6.00 10.59
CA ARG A 41 20.95 6.89 11.42
C ARG A 41 20.07 7.81 10.57
N SER A 42 20.64 8.40 9.51
CA SER A 42 19.87 9.20 8.56
C SER A 42 18.79 8.38 7.87
N PHE A 43 19.12 7.16 7.42
CA PHE A 43 18.17 6.23 6.84
C PHE A 43 17.07 5.84 7.85
N ARG A 44 17.43 5.52 9.10
CA ARG A 44 16.47 5.16 10.15
C ARG A 44 15.53 6.32 10.47
N ARG A 45 16.04 7.55 10.62
CA ARG A 45 15.21 8.75 10.82
C ARG A 45 14.29 8.99 9.62
N ASN A 46 14.77 8.82 8.39
CA ASN A 46 13.94 8.93 7.20
C ASN A 46 12.84 7.85 7.15
N VAL A 47 13.15 6.63 7.56
CA VAL A 47 12.17 5.54 7.68
C VAL A 47 11.17 5.84 8.80
N GLU A 48 11.62 6.28 9.97
CA GLU A 48 10.77 6.70 11.10
C GLU A 48 9.83 7.84 10.67
N ASN A 49 10.34 8.89 10.02
CA ASN A 49 9.53 10.00 9.49
C ASN A 49 8.53 9.53 8.42
N PHE A 50 8.93 8.57 7.56
CA PHE A 50 8.03 7.95 6.58
C PHE A 50 6.93 7.15 7.28
N LEU A 51 7.25 6.43 8.35
CA LEU A 51 6.30 5.65 9.15
C LEU A 51 5.34 6.51 9.99
N GLU A 52 5.83 7.65 10.47
CA GLU A 52 5.08 8.64 11.25
C GLU A 52 4.18 9.54 10.38
N CYS A 53 4.23 9.37 9.04
CA CYS A 53 3.43 10.13 8.08
C CYS A 53 3.64 11.64 8.19
N ASP A 54 4.91 12.06 8.27
CA ASP A 54 5.27 13.49 8.27
C ASP A 54 4.77 14.20 7.00
N ILE A 55 4.38 15.47 7.12
CA ILE A 55 3.79 16.29 6.04
C ILE A 55 4.71 16.34 4.83
N ASN A 56 6.03 16.35 5.05
CA ASN A 56 7.01 16.38 3.97
C ASN A 56 6.95 15.13 3.07
N THR A 57 6.51 13.99 3.61
CA THR A 57 6.34 12.73 2.86
C THR A 57 4.96 12.58 2.21
N TYR A 58 4.01 13.48 2.49
CA TYR A 58 2.65 13.44 1.95
C TYR A 58 2.60 13.36 0.42
N HIS A 59 3.44 14.12 -0.28
CA HIS A 59 3.47 14.15 -1.74
C HIS A 59 3.78 12.77 -2.33
N ILE A 60 4.68 12.02 -1.70
CA ILE A 60 5.08 10.68 -2.15
C ILE A 60 3.89 9.72 -2.03
N TYR A 61 3.21 9.75 -0.87
CA TYR A 61 2.01 8.93 -0.65
C TYR A 61 0.87 9.29 -1.61
N TYR A 62 0.65 10.57 -1.86
CA TYR A 62 -0.38 11.04 -2.79
C TYR A 62 -0.15 10.49 -4.20
N TRP A 63 1.05 10.69 -4.76
CA TRP A 63 1.38 10.20 -6.11
C TRP A 63 1.37 8.69 -6.20
N PHE A 64 1.86 8.00 -5.16
CA PHE A 64 1.81 6.55 -5.08
C PHE A 64 0.36 6.04 -5.19
N VAL A 65 -0.56 6.53 -4.34
CA VAL A 65 -1.96 6.08 -4.37
C VAL A 65 -2.65 6.46 -5.67
N LEU A 66 -2.34 7.62 -6.24
CA LEU A 66 -2.91 8.05 -7.52
C LEU A 66 -2.49 7.12 -8.66
N ILE A 67 -1.19 6.86 -8.84
CA ILE A 67 -0.70 5.95 -9.88
C ILE A 67 -1.22 4.53 -9.65
N PHE A 68 -1.18 4.07 -8.39
CA PHE A 68 -1.64 2.73 -8.02
C PHE A 68 -3.14 2.53 -8.27
N SER A 69 -3.96 3.53 -7.98
CA SER A 69 -5.40 3.48 -8.23
C SER A 69 -5.73 3.52 -9.72
N ILE A 70 -5.06 4.36 -10.52
CA ILE A 70 -5.20 4.38 -11.99
C ILE A 70 -4.85 3.00 -12.57
N TYR A 71 -3.71 2.44 -12.18
CA TYR A 71 -3.28 1.12 -12.64
C TYR A 71 -4.33 0.04 -12.29
N GLY A 72 -4.84 0.04 -11.05
CA GLY A 72 -5.86 -0.90 -10.63
C GLY A 72 -7.21 -0.75 -11.34
N VAL A 73 -7.63 0.49 -11.65
CA VAL A 73 -8.83 0.76 -12.45
C VAL A 73 -8.65 0.22 -13.87
N ILE A 74 -7.54 0.54 -14.54
CA ILE A 74 -7.26 0.04 -15.90
C ILE A 74 -7.20 -1.49 -15.92
N GLN A 75 -6.52 -2.11 -14.96
CA GLN A 75 -6.41 -3.56 -14.88
C GLN A 75 -7.77 -4.22 -14.63
N SER A 76 -8.59 -3.67 -13.73
CA SER A 76 -9.91 -4.21 -13.42
C SER A 76 -10.90 -4.03 -14.58
N LEU A 77 -10.86 -2.88 -15.26
CA LEU A 77 -11.61 -2.63 -16.49
C LEU A 77 -11.20 -3.60 -17.60
N PHE A 78 -9.90 -3.82 -17.81
CA PHE A 78 -9.43 -4.78 -18.80
C PHE A 78 -9.93 -6.20 -18.52
N ARG A 79 -9.89 -6.64 -17.24
CA ARG A 79 -10.45 -7.94 -16.83
C ARG A 79 -11.96 -8.02 -17.06
N PHE A 80 -12.68 -6.96 -16.70
CA PHE A 80 -14.13 -6.89 -16.88
C PHE A 80 -14.51 -6.92 -18.37
N SER A 81 -13.89 -6.08 -19.19
CA SER A 81 -14.06 -6.05 -20.64
C SER A 81 -13.74 -7.41 -21.26
N ARG A 82 -12.63 -8.05 -20.87
CA ARG A 82 -12.31 -9.40 -21.34
C ARG A 82 -13.40 -10.41 -20.98
N LEU A 83 -13.95 -10.38 -19.77
CA LEU A 83 -15.01 -11.29 -19.34
C LEU A 83 -16.36 -11.03 -20.04
N LEU A 84 -16.62 -9.80 -20.47
CA LEU A 84 -17.81 -9.44 -21.24
C LEU A 84 -17.69 -9.83 -22.72
N PHE A 85 -16.57 -9.49 -23.36
CA PHE A 85 -16.36 -9.67 -24.79
C PHE A 85 -15.89 -11.07 -25.17
N THR A 86 -15.15 -11.76 -24.29
CA THR A 86 -14.75 -13.15 -24.56
C THR A 86 -15.94 -14.08 -24.27
N LYS A 87 -16.47 -14.69 -25.34
CA LYS A 87 -17.55 -15.69 -25.27
C LYS A 87 -17.06 -17.04 -24.73
N GLU A 88 -15.74 -17.23 -24.64
CA GLU A 88 -15.16 -18.42 -24.04
C GLU A 88 -15.43 -18.45 -22.54
N THR A 89 -16.20 -19.46 -22.14
CA THR A 89 -16.09 -20.04 -20.81
C THR A 89 -14.61 -20.31 -20.60
N PHE A 90 -13.92 -19.49 -19.80
CA PHE A 90 -12.61 -19.86 -19.29
C PHE A 90 -12.77 -21.28 -18.76
N GLY A 91 -12.25 -22.24 -19.52
CA GLY A 91 -12.08 -23.60 -19.09
C GLY A 91 -11.11 -23.53 -17.93
N ASN A 92 -11.64 -23.31 -16.73
CA ASN A 92 -11.62 -24.25 -15.63
C ASN A 92 -10.33 -25.07 -15.44
N SER A 93 -9.15 -24.65 -15.88
CA SER A 93 -7.91 -25.40 -15.60
C SER A 93 -7.62 -25.47 -14.09
N MET A 94 -8.19 -24.54 -13.30
CA MET A 94 -8.09 -24.56 -11.84
C MET A 94 -9.28 -25.24 -11.12
N TRP A 95 -10.42 -25.45 -11.79
CA TRP A 95 -11.66 -25.97 -11.19
C TRP A 95 -12.19 -27.26 -11.85
N HIS A 96 -11.61 -27.71 -12.96
CA HIS A 96 -11.96 -28.95 -13.65
C HIS A 96 -11.36 -30.18 -12.96
N ASN A 97 -10.28 -29.99 -12.19
CA ASN A 97 -9.60 -31.11 -11.53
C ASN A 97 -10.23 -31.54 -10.19
N ASN A 98 -11.29 -30.85 -9.75
CA ASN A 98 -12.07 -31.29 -8.59
C ASN A 98 -13.40 -31.86 -9.09
N ARG A 99 -13.57 -33.18 -8.92
CA ARG A 99 -14.75 -34.02 -9.19
C ARG A 99 -16.07 -33.56 -8.56
N PHE A 100 -16.16 -32.34 -8.05
CA PHE A 100 -17.32 -31.80 -7.35
C PHE A 100 -17.82 -30.55 -8.09
N HIS A 101 -18.74 -30.74 -9.04
CA HIS A 101 -19.51 -29.65 -9.62
C HIS A 101 -20.54 -29.15 -8.60
N VAL A 102 -20.09 -28.34 -7.64
CA VAL A 102 -21.00 -27.71 -6.66
C VAL A 102 -21.87 -26.63 -7.32
N PHE A 103 -21.45 -26.06 -8.47
CA PHE A 103 -22.22 -25.01 -9.17
C PHE A 103 -22.24 -25.17 -10.70
N PRO A 104 -23.37 -24.86 -11.36
CA PRO A 104 -23.49 -24.90 -12.81
C PRO A 104 -22.65 -23.78 -13.48
N PRO A 105 -22.09 -24.03 -14.69
CA PRO A 105 -21.15 -23.10 -15.35
C PRO A 105 -21.76 -21.71 -15.65
N LYS A 106 -23.08 -21.64 -15.85
CA LYS A 106 -23.81 -20.38 -16.02
C LYS A 106 -23.79 -19.50 -14.77
N MET A 107 -23.87 -20.09 -13.58
CA MET A 107 -23.80 -19.35 -12.31
C MET A 107 -22.38 -18.87 -12.03
N VAL A 108 -21.36 -19.70 -12.26
CA VAL A 108 -19.95 -19.31 -12.09
C VAL A 108 -19.59 -18.10 -12.95
N ARG A 109 -20.09 -18.05 -14.20
CA ARG A 109 -19.90 -16.88 -15.07
C ARG A 109 -20.55 -15.62 -14.50
N ARG A 110 -21.80 -15.70 -14.03
CA ARG A 110 -22.50 -14.56 -13.41
C ARG A 110 -21.76 -14.07 -12.17
N PHE A 111 -21.31 -14.97 -11.29
CA PHE A 111 -20.52 -14.60 -10.11
C PHE A 111 -19.17 -13.98 -10.48
N SER A 112 -18.51 -14.47 -11.53
CA SER A 112 -17.24 -13.90 -12.00
C SER A 112 -17.41 -12.50 -12.55
N VAL A 113 -18.48 -12.24 -13.31
CA VAL A 113 -18.81 -10.90 -13.82
C VAL A 113 -19.18 -9.96 -12.68
N LEU A 114 -20.01 -10.40 -11.72
CA LEU A 114 -20.36 -9.63 -10.53
C LEU A 114 -19.12 -9.30 -9.69
N THR A 115 -18.24 -10.27 -9.47
CA THR A 115 -17.00 -10.07 -8.71
C THR A 115 -16.07 -9.09 -9.42
N ALA A 116 -15.93 -9.21 -10.75
CA ALA A 116 -15.15 -8.26 -11.54
C ALA A 116 -15.74 -6.84 -11.47
N PHE A 117 -17.06 -6.71 -11.56
CA PHE A 117 -17.75 -5.43 -11.42
C PHE A 117 -17.54 -4.80 -10.05
N ILE A 118 -17.75 -5.56 -8.97
CA ILE A 118 -17.51 -5.09 -7.59
C ILE A 118 -16.05 -4.64 -7.46
N LEU A 119 -15.10 -5.42 -7.98
CA LEU A 119 -13.68 -5.08 -7.92
C LEU A 119 -13.36 -3.79 -8.68
N THR A 120 -13.94 -3.59 -9.87
CA THR A 120 -13.80 -2.33 -10.63
C THR A 120 -14.35 -1.14 -9.84
N ASN A 121 -15.52 -1.29 -9.22
CA ASN A 121 -16.09 -0.23 -8.38
C ASN A 121 -15.20 0.08 -7.17
N VAL A 122 -14.65 -0.95 -6.51
CA VAL A 122 -13.72 -0.78 -5.38
C VAL A 122 -12.45 -0.03 -5.81
N TRP A 123 -11.87 -0.35 -6.96
CA TRP A 123 -10.73 0.41 -7.51
C TRP A 123 -11.11 1.84 -7.90
N ALA A 124 -12.29 2.05 -8.48
CA ALA A 124 -12.80 3.37 -8.80
C ALA A 124 -13.02 4.24 -7.54
N THR A 125 -13.52 3.65 -6.44
CA THR A 125 -13.63 4.36 -5.16
C THR A 125 -12.27 4.77 -4.59
N LEU A 126 -11.23 3.94 -4.78
CA LEU A 126 -9.86 4.30 -4.39
C LEU A 126 -9.32 5.45 -5.24
N LEU A 127 -9.59 5.43 -6.56
CA LEU A 127 -9.21 6.54 -7.46
C LEU A 127 -9.93 7.83 -7.07
N TYR A 128 -11.23 7.76 -6.80
CA TYR A 128 -12.01 8.89 -6.31
C TYR A 128 -11.45 9.42 -4.99
N ALA A 129 -11.08 8.53 -4.06
CA ALA A 129 -10.46 8.91 -2.80
C ALA A 129 -9.11 9.63 -3.00
N ALA A 130 -8.32 9.22 -4.00
CA ALA A 130 -7.05 9.85 -4.34
C ALA A 130 -7.26 11.24 -4.93
N LEU A 131 -8.21 11.38 -5.86
CA LEU A 131 -8.51 12.65 -6.54
C LEU A 131 -9.07 13.71 -5.58
N PHE A 132 -9.98 13.30 -4.71
CA PHE A 132 -10.64 14.21 -3.75
C PHE A 132 -9.97 14.25 -2.38
N VAL A 133 -8.84 13.57 -2.20
CA VAL A 133 -8.12 13.46 -0.91
C VAL A 133 -9.09 13.08 0.23
N SER A 134 -9.94 12.07 0.00
CA SER A 134 -10.97 11.66 0.96
C SER A 134 -10.60 10.34 1.64
N PRO A 135 -10.13 10.34 2.90
CA PRO A 135 -9.72 9.12 3.59
C PRO A 135 -10.89 8.17 3.89
N ARG A 136 -12.14 8.68 3.88
CA ARG A 136 -13.35 7.87 4.07
C ARG A 136 -13.55 6.89 2.91
N HIS A 137 -13.21 7.30 1.69
CA HIS A 137 -13.41 6.48 0.49
C HIS A 137 -12.27 5.48 0.25
N MET A 138 -11.16 5.56 0.99
CA MET A 138 -10.11 4.52 1.00
C MET A 138 -10.47 3.31 1.86
N ALA A 139 -11.39 3.46 2.82
CA ALA A 139 -11.81 2.40 3.73
C ALA A 139 -12.42 1.16 3.05
N PRO A 140 -13.37 1.28 2.08
CA PRO A 140 -13.95 0.09 1.43
C PRO A 140 -12.90 -0.73 0.69
N TRP A 141 -11.94 -0.08 0.04
CA TRP A 141 -10.83 -0.79 -0.63
C TRP A 141 -9.99 -1.58 0.37
N LEU A 142 -9.58 -0.97 1.49
CA LEU A 142 -8.80 -1.65 2.53
C LEU A 142 -9.55 -2.87 3.10
N TRP A 143 -10.84 -2.74 3.37
CA TRP A 143 -11.67 -3.84 3.87
C TRP A 143 -11.73 -5.03 2.92
N VAL A 144 -11.99 -4.77 1.63
CA VAL A 144 -12.07 -5.83 0.61
C VAL A 144 -10.72 -6.54 0.45
N GLN A 145 -9.61 -5.79 0.43
CA GLN A 145 -8.28 -6.38 0.29
C GLN A 145 -7.84 -7.15 1.54
N LEU A 146 -8.22 -6.71 2.74
CA LEU A 146 -7.98 -7.44 3.99
C LEU A 146 -8.75 -8.75 4.05
N MET A 147 -10.02 -8.75 3.65
CA MET A 147 -10.81 -10.00 3.58
C MET A 147 -10.21 -10.97 2.56
N THR A 148 -9.76 -10.46 1.41
CA THR A 148 -9.08 -11.24 0.38
C THR A 148 -7.75 -11.81 0.89
N LEU A 149 -6.97 -11.03 1.64
CA LEU A 149 -5.75 -11.50 2.31
C LEU A 149 -6.06 -12.62 3.29
N ALA A 150 -7.04 -12.43 4.17
CA ALA A 150 -7.45 -13.42 5.16
C ALA A 150 -7.84 -14.73 4.48
N TRP A 151 -8.61 -14.66 3.39
CA TRP A 151 -8.97 -15.82 2.59
C TRP A 151 -7.74 -16.54 1.99
N HIS A 152 -6.80 -15.78 1.41
CA HIS A 152 -5.55 -16.34 0.88
C HIS A 152 -4.68 -16.99 1.97
N LEU A 153 -4.62 -16.40 3.16
CA LEU A 153 -3.90 -16.96 4.30
C LEU A 153 -4.54 -18.28 4.77
N VAL A 154 -5.86 -18.33 4.90
CA VAL A 154 -6.59 -19.56 5.24
C VAL A 154 -6.35 -20.64 4.18
N ALA A 155 -6.45 -20.30 2.89
CA ALA A 155 -6.19 -21.24 1.80
C ALA A 155 -4.74 -21.75 1.80
N SER A 156 -3.77 -20.88 2.11
CA SER A 156 -2.36 -21.25 2.23
C SER A 156 -2.11 -22.15 3.44
N PHE A 157 -2.72 -21.82 4.59
CA PHE A 157 -2.63 -22.60 5.81
C PHE A 157 -3.19 -24.02 5.62
N MET A 158 -4.38 -24.13 5.01
CA MET A 158 -4.97 -25.42 4.65
C MET A 158 -4.07 -26.24 3.73
N LYS A 159 -3.47 -25.62 2.70
CA LYS A 159 -2.52 -26.31 1.81
C LYS A 159 -1.25 -26.78 2.53
N SER A 160 -0.80 -26.04 3.54
CA SER A 160 0.32 -26.42 4.37
C SER A 160 -0.02 -27.60 5.28
N LEU A 161 -1.22 -27.62 5.87
CA LEU A 161 -1.71 -28.73 6.68
C LEU A 161 -1.86 -30.02 5.86
N LEU A 162 -2.34 -29.90 4.61
CA LEU A 162 -2.50 -31.05 3.70
C LEU A 162 -1.18 -31.53 3.07
N GLY A 163 -0.03 -30.98 3.46
CA GLY A 163 1.30 -31.42 2.97
C GLY A 163 1.54 -31.19 1.47
N SER A 164 0.67 -30.44 0.78
CA SER A 164 0.65 -30.30 -0.68
C SER A 164 1.62 -29.22 -1.22
N MET A 165 2.40 -28.56 -0.36
CA MET A 165 3.32 -27.49 -0.75
C MET A 165 4.65 -28.00 -1.32
N LYS A 166 4.64 -28.77 -2.42
CA LYS A 166 5.86 -29.04 -3.20
C LYS A 166 6.05 -27.97 -4.28
N GLY A 167 7.18 -27.26 -4.23
CA GLY A 167 7.72 -26.43 -5.32
C GLY A 167 7.32 -24.95 -5.38
N ASN A 168 6.13 -24.55 -4.92
CA ASN A 168 5.61 -23.17 -5.14
C ASN A 168 5.57 -22.26 -3.89
N ARG A 169 6.23 -22.68 -2.80
CA ARG A 169 6.18 -21.98 -1.49
C ARG A 169 6.79 -20.59 -1.56
N THR A 170 7.99 -20.44 -2.14
CA THR A 170 8.72 -19.17 -2.23
C THR A 170 7.95 -18.12 -3.05
N ARG A 171 7.40 -18.51 -4.21
CA ARG A 171 6.57 -17.64 -5.04
C ARG A 171 5.31 -17.17 -4.32
N THR A 172 4.66 -18.05 -3.57
CA THR A 172 3.48 -17.71 -2.79
C THR A 172 3.82 -16.75 -1.65
N THR A 173 4.95 -16.97 -0.96
CA THR A 173 5.42 -16.05 0.09
C THR A 173 5.74 -14.67 -0.48
N ILE A 174 6.49 -14.58 -1.59
CA ILE A 174 6.81 -13.30 -2.23
C ILE A 174 5.54 -12.55 -2.61
N TYR A 175 4.58 -13.24 -3.23
CA TYR A 175 3.30 -12.63 -3.59
C TYR A 175 2.54 -12.09 -2.38
N LEU A 176 2.44 -12.88 -1.30
CA LEU A 176 1.79 -12.46 -0.06
C LEU A 176 2.52 -11.26 0.58
N THR A 177 3.84 -11.26 0.61
CA THR A 177 4.63 -10.14 1.15
C THR A 177 4.39 -8.87 0.36
N VAL A 178 4.47 -8.92 -0.98
CA VAL A 178 4.20 -7.76 -1.84
C VAL A 178 2.76 -7.25 -1.63
N TYR A 179 1.81 -8.16 -1.48
CA TYR A 179 0.41 -7.81 -1.26
C TYR A 179 0.19 -7.12 0.10
N VAL A 180 0.81 -7.63 1.17
CA VAL A 180 0.76 -7.01 2.51
C VAL A 180 1.41 -5.62 2.49
N VAL A 181 2.56 -5.47 1.82
CA VAL A 181 3.24 -4.17 1.68
C VAL A 181 2.34 -3.16 0.95
N ASN A 182 1.64 -3.56 -0.10
CA ASN A 182 0.71 -2.67 -0.80
C ASN A 182 -0.46 -2.22 0.08
N ILE A 183 -1.10 -3.13 0.83
CA ILE A 183 -2.17 -2.77 1.78
C ILE A 183 -1.64 -1.78 2.82
N TRP A 184 -0.45 -2.05 3.34
CA TRP A 184 0.19 -1.21 4.34
C TRP A 184 0.50 0.20 3.81
N LEU A 185 1.00 0.33 2.58
CA LEU A 185 1.23 1.63 1.94
C LEU A 185 -0.06 2.43 1.74
N VAL A 186 -1.15 1.79 1.32
CA VAL A 186 -2.46 2.45 1.19
C VAL A 186 -3.01 2.86 2.57
N TYR A 187 -2.80 2.04 3.60
CA TYR A 187 -3.16 2.38 4.97
C TYR A 187 -2.37 3.59 5.51
N GLN A 188 -1.06 3.63 5.26
CA GLN A 188 -0.22 4.78 5.63
C GLN A 188 -0.65 6.04 4.87
N SER A 189 -1.00 5.91 3.59
CA SER A 189 -1.52 7.03 2.80
C SER A 189 -2.84 7.57 3.36
N LYS A 190 -3.75 6.68 3.78
CA LYS A 190 -4.98 7.09 4.49
C LYS A 190 -4.66 7.86 5.77
N ARG A 191 -3.68 7.41 6.56
CA ARG A 191 -3.25 8.10 7.79
C ARG A 191 -2.66 9.47 7.47
N ALA A 192 -1.74 9.55 6.50
CA ALA A 192 -1.17 10.80 6.03
C ALA A 192 -2.26 11.78 5.58
N PHE A 193 -3.28 11.31 4.85
CA PHE A 193 -4.40 12.15 4.40
C PHE A 193 -5.24 12.64 5.58
N THR A 194 -5.49 11.79 6.60
CA THR A 194 -6.22 12.23 7.80
C THR A 194 -5.45 13.24 8.65
N ILE A 195 -4.12 13.16 8.68
CA ILE A 195 -3.28 14.11 9.42
C ILE A 195 -3.22 15.44 8.66
N ALA A 196 -2.98 15.37 7.35
CA ALA A 196 -2.92 16.55 6.50
C ALA A 196 -4.24 17.33 6.48
N LEU A 197 -5.39 16.65 6.40
CA LEU A 197 -6.71 17.28 6.49
C LEU A 197 -7.02 17.94 7.85
N LYS A 198 -6.31 17.58 8.92
CA LYS A 198 -6.44 18.25 10.23
C LYS A 198 -5.63 19.54 10.29
N GLN A 199 -4.58 19.66 9.46
CA GLN A 199 -3.66 20.79 9.47
C GLN A 199 -4.00 21.82 8.38
N ASP A 200 -4.43 21.35 7.21
CA ASP A 200 -4.70 22.19 6.04
C ASP A 200 -6.08 21.93 5.42
N THR A 201 -6.59 22.94 4.72
CA THR A 201 -7.83 22.86 3.94
C THR A 201 -7.68 21.89 2.76
N PRO A 202 -8.71 21.09 2.44
CA PRO A 202 -8.65 20.03 1.41
C PRO A 202 -8.23 20.54 0.03
N GLU A 203 -8.56 21.78 -0.32
CA GLU A 203 -8.25 22.41 -1.60
C GLU A 203 -6.75 22.58 -1.87
N LYS A 204 -5.95 22.82 -0.82
CA LYS A 204 -4.48 22.92 -0.92
C LYS A 204 -3.80 21.56 -1.03
N LEU A 205 -4.46 20.50 -0.56
CA LEU A 205 -3.95 19.13 -0.49
C LEU A 205 -4.22 18.33 -1.77
N MET A 206 -5.19 18.77 -2.58
CA MET A 206 -5.47 18.24 -3.91
C MET A 206 -4.38 18.69 -4.88
N LEU A 207 -3.25 17.99 -4.93
CA LEU A 207 -2.15 18.30 -5.86
C LEU A 207 -2.58 18.19 -7.33
N CYS A 208 -3.65 17.45 -7.63
CA CYS A 208 -4.24 17.35 -8.96
C CYS A 208 -5.25 18.46 -9.28
N SER A 209 -5.68 19.30 -8.32
CA SER A 209 -6.62 20.40 -8.58
C SER A 209 -6.11 21.37 -9.64
N ARG A 210 -4.78 21.61 -9.63
CA ARG A 210 -4.08 22.47 -10.62
C ARG A 210 -4.19 21.93 -12.05
N TYR A 211 -4.31 20.61 -12.22
CA TYR A 211 -4.47 19.95 -13.52
C TYR A 211 -5.93 19.68 -13.87
N MET A 212 -6.80 19.51 -12.87
CA MET A 212 -8.24 19.31 -13.03
C MET A 212 -8.96 20.57 -13.52
N HIS A 213 -8.58 21.75 -13.02
CA HIS A 213 -9.22 23.01 -13.35
C HIS A 213 -9.32 23.31 -14.87
N PRO A 214 -8.25 23.13 -15.68
CA PRO A 214 -8.34 23.28 -17.14
C PRO A 214 -9.15 22.17 -17.82
N LEU A 215 -9.13 20.93 -17.31
CA LEU A 215 -9.93 19.83 -17.88
C LEU A 215 -11.43 20.04 -17.65
N LEU A 216 -11.82 20.55 -16.48
CA LEU A 216 -13.20 20.90 -16.14
C LEU A 216 -13.71 22.09 -16.96
N SER A 217 -12.87 23.09 -17.22
CA SER A 217 -13.24 24.18 -18.14
C SER A 217 -13.38 23.70 -19.59
N TYR A 218 -12.55 22.75 -20.04
CA TYR A 218 -12.69 22.14 -21.35
C TYR A 218 -14.00 21.33 -21.48
N PHE A 219 -14.35 20.53 -20.47
CA PHE A 219 -15.61 19.78 -20.47
C PHE A 219 -16.84 20.68 -20.43
N ASN A 220 -16.83 21.74 -19.63
CA ASN A 220 -17.94 22.71 -19.60
C ASN A 220 -18.02 23.56 -20.87
N GLY A 221 -16.91 23.81 -21.55
CA GLY A 221 -16.89 24.50 -22.85
C GLY A 221 -17.35 23.65 -24.03
N ILE A 222 -17.40 22.32 -23.89
CA ILE A 222 -17.93 21.38 -24.91
C ILE A 222 -19.44 21.19 -24.75
N LEU A 223 -19.99 21.50 -23.56
CA LEU A 223 -21.41 21.34 -23.24
C LEU A 223 -22.26 22.60 -23.47
N MET A 224 -21.66 23.61 -24.11
CA MET A 224 -22.26 24.90 -24.47
C MET A 224 -22.22 25.06 -26.00
#